data_AF-A0A0D1M982-F1
#
_entry.id   AF-A0A0D1M982-F1
#
_cell.length_a   1.000
_cell.length_b   1.000
_cell.length_c   1.000
_cell.angle_alpha   90.00
_cell.angle_beta   90.00
_cell.angle_gamma   90.00
#
_symmetry.space_group_name_H-M   'P 1'
#
loop_
_entity.id
_entity.type
_entity.pdbx_description
1 polymer ?
#
loop_
_entity_poly.entity_id
_entity_poly.type
_entity_poly.pdbx_seq_one_letter_code
_entity_poly.pdbx_strand_id
1 'polypeptide(L)'
;MSVKQLGQFNDGKNDLTGATMTFNNANLVASSSTTAGTPGKLSPKFTLTPGVSKSIVDAAANQGQGTWVDRFGDDKSADSSISLAVPGATTKRAAAYTSTLEWTLAERPAGSVD
;
A
#
# COMPACT_ATOMS: atom_id res chain seq x y z
N MET A 1 7.17 4.55 5.56
CA MET A 1 6.99 3.79 4.31
C MET A 1 5.78 4.32 3.56
N SER A 2 5.91 4.48 2.25
CA SER A 2 4.83 4.85 1.35
C SER A 2 4.73 3.89 0.17
N VAL A 3 3.55 3.79 -0.41
CA VAL A 3 3.29 3.04 -1.65
C VAL A 3 2.66 3.96 -2.69
N LYS A 4 3.08 3.81 -3.94
CA LYS A 4 2.54 4.53 -5.09
C LYS A 4 2.24 3.54 -6.20
N GLN A 5 1.01 3.57 -6.71
CA GLN A 5 0.72 2.97 -8.01
C GLN A 5 1.28 3.87 -9.10
N LEU A 6 2.26 3.42 -9.87
CA LEU A 6 2.98 4.27 -10.83
C LEU A 6 2.08 4.76 -11.97
N GLY A 7 1.17 3.90 -12.46
CA GLY A 7 0.26 4.20 -13.55
C GLY A 7 -1.01 3.36 -13.46
N GLN A 8 -1.98 3.61 -14.34
CA GLN A 8 -3.19 2.81 -14.37
C GLN A 8 -2.88 1.38 -14.88
N PHE A 9 -3.74 0.41 -14.54
CA PHE A 9 -3.75 -0.90 -15.16
C PHE A 9 -3.87 -0.77 -16.67
N ASN A 10 -2.85 -1.24 -17.39
CA ASN A 10 -2.70 -1.01 -18.82
C ASN A 10 -2.36 -2.33 -19.54
N ASP A 11 -2.92 -2.54 -20.74
CA ASP A 11 -2.70 -3.73 -21.59
C ASP A 11 -1.50 -3.59 -22.56
N GLY A 12 -0.66 -2.59 -22.36
CA GLY A 12 0.37 -2.11 -23.28
C GLY A 12 -0.10 -1.02 -24.25
N LYS A 13 -1.41 -0.77 -24.35
CA LYS A 13 -2.01 0.20 -25.29
C LYS A 13 -3.14 1.04 -24.69
N ASN A 14 -3.93 0.47 -23.78
CA ASN A 14 -5.15 1.06 -23.23
C ASN A 14 -5.18 0.87 -21.72
N ASP A 15 -5.63 1.91 -21.02
CA ASP A 15 -5.87 1.87 -19.58
C ASP A 15 -7.24 1.29 -19.25
N LEU A 16 -7.34 0.62 -18.10
CA LEU A 16 -8.60 0.50 -17.36
C LEU A 16 -8.89 1.83 -16.65
N THR A 17 -9.27 2.85 -17.42
CA THR A 17 -9.57 4.19 -16.89
C THR A 17 -10.52 4.12 -15.70
N GLY A 18 -10.12 4.76 -14.60
CA GLY A 18 -10.91 4.82 -13.36
C GLY A 18 -10.88 3.55 -12.52
N ALA A 19 -10.13 2.51 -12.89
CA ALA A 19 -9.97 1.36 -12.01
C ALA A 19 -9.20 1.73 -10.74
N THR A 20 -9.65 1.22 -9.60
CA THR A 20 -9.11 1.52 -8.28
C THR A 20 -8.68 0.25 -7.56
N MET A 21 -7.50 0.30 -6.95
CA MET A 21 -6.98 -0.78 -6.09
C MET A 21 -7.13 -0.37 -4.62
N THR A 22 -7.77 -1.21 -3.82
CA THR A 22 -7.97 -0.98 -2.39
C THR A 22 -7.29 -2.07 -1.57
N PHE A 23 -6.52 -1.65 -0.57
CA PHE A 23 -5.92 -2.49 0.45
C PHE A 23 -6.76 -2.36 1.73
N ASN A 24 -7.04 -3.50 2.36
CA ASN A 24 -7.73 -3.62 3.64
C ASN A 24 -6.90 -4.49 4.57
N ASN A 25 -7.28 -4.52 5.85
CA ASN A 25 -6.73 -5.41 6.87
C ASN A 25 -5.20 -5.33 6.99
N ALA A 26 -4.61 -4.16 6.75
CA ALA A 26 -3.18 -3.98 6.99
C ALA A 26 -2.91 -4.14 8.49
N ASN A 27 -1.89 -4.93 8.83
CA ASN A 27 -1.43 -5.08 10.20
C ASN A 27 0.10 -5.24 10.24
N LEU A 28 0.72 -4.67 11.28
CA LEU A 28 2.15 -4.82 11.53
C LEU A 28 2.40 -6.02 12.44
N VAL A 29 3.41 -6.81 12.09
CA VAL A 29 3.87 -7.95 12.89
C VAL A 29 5.36 -7.78 13.17
N ALA A 30 5.75 -7.88 14.43
CA ALA A 30 7.15 -7.96 14.79
C ALA A 30 7.70 -9.33 14.35
N SER A 31 8.86 -9.33 13.69
CA SER A 31 9.61 -10.57 13.43
C SER A 31 10.21 -11.17 14.71
N SER A 32 10.34 -10.37 15.76
CA SER A 32 10.86 -10.75 17.07
C SER A 32 9.74 -11.09 18.05
N SER A 33 10.08 -11.69 19.20
CA SER A 33 9.12 -11.96 20.28
C SER A 33 8.72 -10.71 21.09
N THR A 34 9.29 -9.55 20.80
CA THR A 34 8.97 -8.27 21.46
C THR A 34 8.25 -7.32 20.51
N THR A 35 7.32 -6.54 21.06
CA THR A 35 6.64 -5.43 20.39
C THR A 35 7.25 -4.07 20.74
N ALA A 36 8.36 -4.05 21.49
CA ALA A 36 9.12 -2.84 21.75
C ALA A 36 9.56 -2.20 20.42
N GLY A 37 9.35 -0.89 20.29
CA GLY A 37 9.65 -0.16 19.05
C GLY A 37 8.61 -0.33 17.95
N THR A 38 7.37 -0.72 18.24
CA THR A 38 6.26 -0.74 17.25
C THR A 38 6.17 0.60 16.49
N PRO A 39 6.09 0.61 15.15
CA PRO A 39 5.82 1.82 14.37
C PRO A 39 4.55 2.51 14.84
N GLY A 40 4.60 3.83 14.99
CA GLY A 40 3.54 4.60 15.63
C GLY A 40 2.24 4.71 14.83
N LYS A 41 2.29 4.61 13.50
CA LYS A 41 1.08 4.67 12.67
C LYS A 41 1.11 3.62 11.57
N LEU A 42 -0.05 3.02 11.34
CA LEU A 42 -0.38 2.17 10.21
C LEU A 42 -1.70 2.65 9.60
N SER A 43 -1.80 2.65 8.28
CA SER A 43 -3.07 2.82 7.57
C SER A 43 -3.69 1.43 7.33
N PRO A 44 -4.66 0.97 8.15
CA PRO A 44 -5.23 -0.38 8.03
C PRO A 44 -6.03 -0.59 6.74
N LYS A 45 -6.47 0.51 6.12
CA LYS A 45 -7.22 0.53 4.86
C LYS A 45 -6.84 1.76 4.04
N PHE A 46 -6.61 1.57 2.75
CA PHE A 46 -6.38 2.67 1.81
C PHE A 46 -6.68 2.26 0.37
N THR A 47 -7.00 3.24 -0.47
CA THR A 47 -7.15 3.08 -1.91
C THR A 47 -6.02 3.84 -2.59
N LEU A 48 -5.43 3.24 -3.62
CA LEU A 48 -4.42 3.89 -4.43
C LEU A 48 -5.06 4.70 -5.56
N THR A 49 -4.53 5.90 -5.74
CA THR A 49 -4.75 6.71 -6.93
C THR A 49 -3.47 6.64 -7.77
N PRO A 50 -3.54 6.22 -9.05
CA PRO A 50 -2.37 6.21 -9.92
C PRO A 50 -1.61 7.54 -9.91
N GLY A 51 -0.29 7.48 -9.81
CA GLY A 51 0.57 8.67 -9.76
C GLY A 51 0.73 9.28 -8.36
N VAL A 52 -0.13 8.95 -7.39
CA VAL A 52 -0.14 9.57 -6.05
C VAL A 52 0.49 8.64 -5.02
N SER A 53 1.49 9.14 -4.29
CA SER A 53 2.09 8.41 -3.17
C SER A 53 1.21 8.45 -1.93
N LYS A 54 1.02 7.29 -1.29
CA LYS A 54 0.27 7.14 -0.04
C LYS A 54 1.22 6.71 1.07
N SER A 55 1.34 7.51 2.12
CA SER A 55 2.01 7.08 3.37
C SER A 55 1.13 6.05 4.08
N ILE A 56 1.70 4.91 4.44
CA ILE A 56 0.97 3.78 5.02
C ILE A 56 1.54 3.30 6.35
N VAL A 57 2.84 3.51 6.60
CA VAL A 57 3.48 3.23 7.89
C VAL A 57 4.37 4.41 8.26
N ASP A 58 4.25 4.87 9.50
CA ASP A 58 5.08 5.92 10.09
C ASP A 58 5.67 5.45 11.42
N ALA A 59 6.89 5.88 11.71
CA ALA A 59 7.61 5.58 12.94
C ALA A 59 8.25 6.87 13.44
N ALA A 60 7.91 7.27 14.67
CA ALA A 60 8.52 8.40 15.35
C ALA A 60 9.90 8.04 15.92
N ALA A 61 10.55 9.01 16.58
CA ALA A 61 11.74 8.75 17.37
C ALA A 61 11.49 7.58 18.36
N ASN A 62 12.45 6.66 18.45
CA ASN A 62 12.35 5.45 19.26
C ASN A 62 11.19 4.50 18.86
N GLN A 63 10.73 4.55 17.61
CA GLN A 63 9.83 3.56 17.00
C GLN A 63 10.45 3.00 15.71
N GLY A 64 9.92 1.90 15.19
CA GLY A 64 10.41 1.22 13.99
C GLY A 64 11.71 0.44 14.17
N GLN A 65 12.22 0.29 15.40
CA GLN A 65 13.41 -0.54 15.67
C GLN A 65 13.10 -2.01 15.43
N GLY A 66 14.08 -2.76 14.94
CA GLY A 66 13.91 -4.16 14.56
C GLY A 66 13.21 -4.32 13.21
N THR A 67 12.88 -5.57 12.87
CA THR A 67 12.23 -5.88 11.59
C THR A 67 10.73 -6.04 11.77
N TRP A 68 9.97 -5.24 11.03
CA TRP A 68 8.52 -5.23 11.01
C TRP A 68 8.00 -5.71 9.67
N VAL A 69 6.97 -6.55 9.70
CA VAL A 69 6.27 -7.03 8.51
C VAL A 69 4.93 -6.30 8.43
N ASP A 70 4.76 -5.51 7.36
CA ASP A 70 3.45 -5.00 6.96
C ASP A 70 2.75 -6.05 6.09
N ARG A 71 1.64 -6.60 6.59
CA ARG A 71 0.86 -7.64 5.89
C ARG A 71 -0.59 -7.20 5.74
N PHE A 72 -1.24 -7.67 4.68
CA PHE A 72 -2.65 -7.39 4.39
C PHE A 72 -3.48 -8.65 4.57
N GLY A 73 -4.24 -8.70 5.67
CA GLY A 73 -5.08 -9.84 6.02
C GLY A 73 -4.34 -11.01 6.67
N ASP A 74 -5.08 -12.11 6.74
CA ASP A 74 -4.70 -13.41 7.30
C ASP A 74 -5.40 -14.55 6.53
N ASP A 75 -5.26 -15.80 6.98
CA ASP A 75 -5.86 -16.97 6.33
C ASP A 75 -7.39 -16.88 6.12
N LYS A 76 -8.08 -16.02 6.90
CA LYS A 76 -9.54 -15.85 6.82
C LYS A 76 -9.96 -14.66 5.94
N SER A 77 -9.07 -13.68 5.76
CA SER A 77 -9.36 -12.41 5.10
C SER A 77 -8.52 -12.15 3.85
N ALA A 78 -7.62 -13.07 3.48
CA ALA A 78 -6.73 -12.94 2.33
C ALA A 78 -7.49 -12.69 1.01
N ASP A 79 -8.68 -13.28 0.85
CA ASP A 79 -9.54 -13.16 -0.33
C ASP A 79 -10.12 -11.76 -0.57
N SER A 80 -10.12 -10.92 0.46
CA SER A 80 -10.78 -9.60 0.48
C SER A 80 -9.86 -8.46 0.94
N SER A 81 -8.59 -8.77 1.22
CA SER A 81 -7.61 -7.80 1.71
C SER A 81 -7.02 -6.91 0.61
N ILE A 82 -7.05 -7.36 -0.64
CA ILE A 82 -6.68 -6.52 -1.80
C ILE A 82 -7.75 -6.70 -2.86
N SER A 83 -8.39 -5.60 -3.27
CA SER A 83 -9.45 -5.63 -4.28
C SER A 83 -9.21 -4.63 -5.41
N LEU A 84 -9.67 -5.00 -6.60
CA LEU A 84 -9.67 -4.18 -7.79
C LEU A 84 -11.11 -3.91 -8.22
N ALA A 85 -11.51 -2.64 -8.26
CA ALA A 85 -12.79 -2.24 -8.84
C ALA A 85 -12.54 -1.62 -10.22
N VAL A 86 -13.18 -2.17 -11.25
CA VAL A 86 -13.13 -1.64 -12.62
C VAL A 86 -14.49 -1.06 -12.96
N PRO A 87 -14.60 0.24 -13.29
CA PRO A 87 -15.88 0.83 -13.66
C PRO A 87 -16.55 0.10 -14.82
N GLY A 88 -17.87 -0.01 -14.76
CA GLY A 88 -18.67 -0.62 -15.84
C GLY A 88 -18.48 0.09 -17.17
N ALA A 89 -18.39 1.43 -17.14
CA ALA A 89 -18.20 2.29 -18.31
C ALA A 89 -16.83 2.14 -18.99
N THR A 90 -15.83 1.58 -18.31
CA THR A 90 -14.49 1.38 -18.90
C THR A 90 -14.55 0.26 -19.94
N THR A 91 -14.10 0.55 -21.16
CA THR A 91 -14.00 -0.46 -22.22
C THR A 91 -12.94 -1.50 -21.84
N LYS A 92 -13.36 -2.77 -21.79
CA LYS A 92 -12.50 -3.90 -21.43
C LYS A 92 -12.17 -4.69 -22.69
N ARG A 93 -10.91 -5.05 -22.88
CA ARG A 93 -10.45 -5.90 -23.98
C ARG A 93 -10.04 -7.26 -23.44
N ALA A 94 -10.08 -8.28 -24.29
CA ALA A 94 -9.57 -9.60 -23.96
C ALA A 94 -8.02 -9.58 -23.96
N ALA A 95 -7.44 -8.98 -22.93
CA ALA A 95 -6.00 -8.78 -22.75
C ALA A 95 -5.63 -8.79 -21.26
N ALA A 96 -4.34 -8.97 -20.97
CA ALA A 96 -3.81 -8.84 -19.62
C ALA A 96 -3.51 -7.36 -19.32
N TYR A 97 -4.01 -6.86 -18.20
CA TYR A 97 -3.73 -5.51 -17.73
C TYR A 97 -2.79 -5.56 -16.54
N THR A 98 -1.76 -4.72 -16.53
CA THR A 98 -0.74 -4.70 -15.48
C THR A 98 -0.52 -3.28 -14.97
N SER A 99 -0.07 -3.18 -13.73
CA SER A 99 0.33 -1.93 -13.09
C SER A 99 1.50 -2.21 -12.16
N THR A 100 2.31 -1.19 -11.88
CA THR A 100 3.48 -1.29 -11.00
C THR A 100 3.21 -0.54 -9.70
N LEU A 101 3.47 -1.19 -8.57
CA LEU A 101 3.48 -0.56 -7.25
C LEU A 101 4.94 -0.29 -6.85
N GLU A 102 5.24 0.95 -6.54
CA GLU A 102 6.52 1.37 -6.00
C GLU A 102 6.38 1.57 -4.48
N TRP A 103 7.22 0.88 -3.72
CA TRP A 103 7.29 0.98 -2.28
C TRP A 103 8.54 1.75 -1.91
N THR A 104 8.38 2.83 -1.17
CA THR A 104 9.49 3.67 -0.72
C THR A 104 9.60 3.60 0.80
N LEU A 105 10.73 3.11 1.28
CA LEU A 105 11.17 3.32 2.65
C LEU A 105 12.09 4.54 2.65
N ALA A 106 11.68 5.58 3.36
CA ALA A 106 12.44 6.80 3.50
C ALA A 106 12.64 7.10 4.99
N GLU A 107 13.85 7.50 5.34
CA GLU A 107 14.14 8.13 6.62
C GLU A 107 13.85 9.62 6.46
N ARG A 108 12.83 10.12 7.17
CA ARG A 108 12.66 11.57 7.32
C ARG A 108 13.44 11.99 8.56
N PRO A 109 14.32 13.00 8.49
CA PRO A 109 14.77 13.68 9.70
C PRO A 109 13.52 14.09 10.49
N ALA A 110 13.55 13.91 11.81
CA ALA A 110 12.58 14.62 12.66
C ALA A 110 12.72 16.09 12.29
N GLY A 111 11.69 16.67 11.68
CA GLY A 111 11.78 18.01 11.09
C GLY A 111 12.40 18.98 12.10
N SER A 112 13.36 19.76 11.64
CA SER A 112 13.79 20.96 12.36
C SER A 112 12.54 21.76 12.73
N VAL A 113 12.40 22.05 14.01
CA VAL A 113 11.50 23.10 14.48
C VAL A 113 12.04 24.42 13.94
N ASP A 114 11.29 25.03 13.03
CA ASP A 114 11.32 26.47 12.73
C ASP A 114 9.86 26.92 12.56
#